data_AF-A0A813HWC9-F1
#
_entry.id   AF-A0A813HWC9-F1
#
_cell.length_a   1.000
_cell.length_b   1.000
_cell.length_c   1.000
_cell.angle_alpha   90.00
_cell.angle_beta   90.00
_cell.angle_gamma   90.00
#
_symmetry.space_group_name_H-M   'P 1'
#
loop_
_entity.id
_entity.type
_entity.pdbx_description
1 polymer ?
#
loop_
_entity_poly.entity_id
_entity_poly.type
_entity_poly.pdbx_seq_one_letter_code
_entity_poly.pdbx_strand_id
1 'polypeptide(L)'
;MLESALEQLLLQFLEPYVDGITRDKLHLGVFSGSLVLDDLQVKPEALAILGWEGFRVRSGKIGKITLSIPWTKLYSGKVRASIESLHLEVESLGENSKRISEADLINEMRENKQKAIEVRMNQLQDLVESRREGEDDKSEAQGKKEKPGVGMKLVRKIISNITIVLKDVHLSFFNGERGLACGMEFPKLAVLSTDHTFRPRDDKDSSVDLGPEKSMYKLLQLQQLGIRMSPAGTRILDQAEYVLSPISASLQLAHVPSDNILGVKLLVATEEVAELTLRRSQVKHLRSVKGDLNAEARRHQEMLVPPEDERTIYKDAAASLAEYSDLYERFLLQAWTIAAEDSKPFSAQEERRKQLLEDALSARLLARARWKVRRKAEALNEEVARRQSSMEDARRAEQQK
;
A
#
# COMPACT_ATOMS: atom_id res chain seq x y z
N MET A 1 -24.69 8.62 3.79
CA MET A 1 -23.53 9.03 4.65
C MET A 1 -22.46 7.94 4.69
N LEU A 2 -22.82 6.66 4.61
CA LEU A 2 -21.88 5.53 4.63
C LEU A 2 -21.29 5.26 3.24
N GLU A 3 -22.12 5.44 2.23
CA GLU A 3 -21.83 5.28 0.82
C GLU A 3 -20.71 6.25 0.40
N SER A 4 -20.85 7.53 0.74
CA SER A 4 -19.85 8.56 0.46
C SER A 4 -18.52 8.31 1.16
N ALA A 5 -18.55 7.82 2.41
CA ALA A 5 -17.32 7.46 3.13
C ALA A 5 -16.61 6.25 2.49
N LEU A 6 -17.37 5.24 2.07
CA LEU A 6 -16.83 4.08 1.37
C LEU A 6 -16.33 4.43 -0.04
N GLU A 7 -17.01 5.32 -0.76
CA GLU A 7 -16.59 5.84 -2.05
C GLU A 7 -15.24 6.57 -1.93
N GLN A 8 -15.09 7.48 -0.96
CA GLN A 8 -13.84 8.16 -0.68
C GLN A 8 -12.72 7.18 -0.34
N LEU A 9 -13.01 6.18 0.50
CA LEU A 9 -12.07 5.13 0.84
C LEU A 9 -11.63 4.36 -0.42
N LEU A 10 -12.56 3.94 -1.28
CA LEU A 10 -12.24 3.20 -2.49
C LEU A 10 -11.39 4.03 -3.45
N LEU A 11 -11.68 5.32 -3.63
CA LEU A 11 -10.83 6.23 -4.42
C LEU A 11 -9.42 6.25 -3.85
N GLN A 12 -9.29 6.51 -2.56
CA GLN A 12 -7.99 6.61 -1.90
C GLN A 12 -7.16 5.32 -2.00
N PHE A 13 -7.80 4.15 -2.00
CA PHE A 13 -7.12 2.85 -2.10
C PHE A 13 -6.90 2.36 -3.52
N LEU A 14 -7.64 2.84 -4.53
CA LEU A 14 -7.50 2.40 -5.92
C LEU A 14 -6.75 3.42 -6.79
N GLU A 15 -7.06 4.71 -6.65
CA GLU A 15 -6.51 5.81 -7.46
C GLU A 15 -4.97 5.84 -7.48
N PRO A 16 -4.23 5.53 -6.39
CA PRO A 16 -2.78 5.50 -6.46
C PRO A 16 -2.20 4.39 -7.34
N TYR A 17 -2.96 3.34 -7.62
CA TYR A 17 -2.49 2.15 -8.32
C TYR A 17 -3.00 2.05 -9.76
N VAL A 18 -4.17 2.63 -10.06
CA VAL A 18 -4.80 2.49 -11.37
C VAL A 18 -5.36 3.81 -11.92
N ASP A 19 -5.32 3.92 -13.24
CA ASP A 19 -6.04 4.92 -14.03
C ASP A 19 -7.31 4.30 -14.65
N GLY A 20 -8.26 5.16 -15.02
CA GLY A 20 -9.53 4.74 -15.64
C GLY A 20 -10.74 4.68 -14.69
N ILE A 21 -10.56 5.04 -13.41
CA ILE A 21 -11.69 5.13 -12.46
C ILE A 21 -12.55 6.35 -12.82
N THR A 22 -13.78 6.11 -13.26
CA THR A 22 -14.78 7.18 -13.48
C THR A 22 -15.53 7.44 -12.17
N ARG A 23 -15.50 8.67 -11.65
CA ARG A 23 -16.18 9.03 -10.39
C ARG A 23 -17.67 8.71 -10.41
N ASP A 24 -18.36 8.95 -11.53
CA ASP A 24 -19.79 8.64 -11.66
C ASP A 24 -20.07 7.13 -11.58
N LYS A 25 -19.26 6.30 -12.25
CA LYS A 25 -19.36 4.83 -12.16
C LYS A 25 -19.10 4.35 -10.73
N LEU A 26 -18.12 4.94 -10.06
CA LEU A 26 -17.81 4.63 -8.68
C LEU A 26 -18.97 4.99 -7.75
N HIS A 27 -19.44 6.24 -7.83
CA HIS A 27 -20.54 6.76 -7.02
C HIS A 27 -21.80 5.90 -7.18
N LEU A 28 -22.26 5.69 -8.42
CA LEU A 28 -23.44 4.87 -8.73
C LEU A 28 -23.27 3.41 -8.31
N GLY A 29 -22.07 2.85 -8.52
CA GLY A 29 -21.75 1.47 -8.16
C GLY A 29 -21.74 1.23 -6.65
N VAL A 30 -21.14 2.14 -5.88
CA VAL A 30 -21.15 2.09 -4.42
C VAL A 30 -22.58 2.26 -3.92
N PHE A 31 -23.32 3.27 -4.40
CA PHE A 31 -24.67 3.55 -3.93
C PHE A 31 -25.66 2.42 -4.23
N SER A 32 -25.56 1.77 -5.39
CA SER A 32 -26.36 0.60 -5.74
C SER A 32 -25.93 -0.68 -5.03
N GLY A 33 -24.71 -0.72 -4.47
CA GLY A 33 -24.11 -1.91 -3.88
C GLY A 33 -23.55 -2.90 -4.90
N SER A 34 -23.43 -2.50 -6.16
CA SER A 34 -22.85 -3.28 -7.24
C SER A 34 -21.95 -2.40 -8.10
N LEU A 35 -20.70 -2.27 -7.67
CA LEU A 35 -19.67 -1.55 -8.40
C LEU A 35 -19.02 -2.46 -9.44
N VAL A 36 -18.89 -1.95 -10.65
CA VAL A 36 -18.10 -2.55 -11.74
C VAL A 36 -17.24 -1.45 -12.34
N LEU A 37 -15.93 -1.65 -12.29
CA LEU A 37 -14.93 -0.85 -12.99
C LEU A 37 -14.30 -1.74 -14.05
N ASP A 38 -14.12 -1.22 -15.24
CA ASP A 38 -13.67 -1.95 -16.43
C ASP A 38 -12.55 -1.17 -17.12
N ASP A 39 -11.68 -1.89 -17.82
CA ASP A 39 -10.55 -1.36 -18.62
C ASP A 39 -9.65 -0.38 -17.85
N LEU A 40 -9.15 -0.84 -16.71
CA LEU A 40 -8.25 -0.04 -15.86
C LEU A 40 -6.79 -0.26 -16.27
N GLN A 41 -6.00 0.79 -16.24
CA GLN A 41 -4.56 0.73 -16.48
C GLN A 41 -3.81 0.81 -15.15
N VAL A 42 -2.81 -0.03 -14.93
CA VAL A 42 -1.96 0.04 -13.72
C VAL A 42 -0.91 1.12 -13.92
N LYS A 43 -0.76 2.00 -12.92
CA LYS A 43 0.19 3.12 -12.96
C LYS A 43 1.65 2.63 -12.94
N PRO A 44 2.57 3.27 -13.67
CA PRO A 44 4.00 2.95 -13.66
C PRO A 44 4.60 2.85 -12.24
N GLU A 45 4.21 3.77 -11.37
CA GLU A 45 4.68 3.91 -9.98
C GLU A 45 3.98 2.99 -8.96
N ALA A 46 2.99 2.20 -9.37
CA ALA A 46 2.18 1.39 -8.45
C ALA A 46 3.02 0.44 -7.58
N LEU A 47 4.10 -0.09 -8.15
CA LEU A 47 5.04 -0.98 -7.46
C LEU A 47 5.85 -0.25 -6.38
N ALA A 48 6.23 1.00 -6.60
CA ALA A 48 6.95 1.81 -5.61
C ALA A 48 6.10 2.01 -4.35
N ILE A 49 4.80 2.26 -4.52
CA ILE A 49 3.84 2.37 -3.41
C ILE A 49 3.74 1.05 -2.61
N LEU A 50 3.88 -0.09 -3.28
CA LEU A 50 3.91 -1.42 -2.67
C LEU A 50 5.27 -1.79 -2.04
N GLY A 51 6.26 -0.90 -2.10
CA GLY A 51 7.60 -1.11 -1.53
C GLY A 51 8.61 -1.74 -2.49
N TRP A 52 8.30 -1.81 -3.78
CA TRP A 52 9.17 -2.33 -4.84
C TRP A 52 9.79 -1.17 -5.64
N GLU A 53 10.48 -0.26 -4.96
CA GLU A 53 11.00 1.00 -5.53
C GLU A 53 12.03 0.79 -6.66
N GLY A 54 12.69 -0.38 -6.72
CA GLY A 54 13.64 -0.74 -7.78
C GLY A 54 12.98 -1.27 -9.07
N PHE A 55 11.66 -1.27 -9.15
CA PHE A 55 10.91 -1.80 -10.28
C PHE A 55 9.81 -0.82 -10.70
N ARG A 56 9.44 -0.88 -11.98
CA ARG A 56 8.31 -0.11 -12.52
C ARG A 56 7.41 -0.97 -13.38
N VAL A 57 6.14 -0.56 -13.47
CA VAL A 57 5.18 -1.19 -14.37
C VAL A 57 5.45 -0.71 -15.79
N ARG A 58 5.86 -1.64 -16.67
CA ARG A 58 6.05 -1.38 -18.11
C ARG A 58 4.71 -1.34 -18.84
N SER A 59 3.85 -2.29 -18.52
CA SER A 59 2.48 -2.39 -19.03
C SER A 59 1.64 -3.05 -17.95
N GLY A 60 0.45 -2.54 -17.68
CA GLY A 60 -0.42 -3.17 -16.70
C GLY A 60 -1.87 -2.90 -16.99
N LYS A 61 -2.67 -3.95 -17.06
CA LYS A 61 -4.10 -3.89 -17.33
C LYS A 61 -4.87 -4.71 -16.32
N ILE A 62 -6.02 -4.16 -15.93
CA ILE A 62 -7.04 -4.87 -15.17
C ILE A 62 -8.31 -4.81 -16.00
N GLY A 63 -8.75 -5.97 -16.50
CA GLY A 63 -9.95 -6.04 -17.32
C GLY A 63 -11.19 -5.60 -16.55
N LYS A 64 -11.33 -6.06 -15.30
CA LYS A 64 -12.51 -5.74 -14.47
C LYS A 64 -12.22 -5.80 -12.97
N ILE A 65 -12.70 -4.82 -12.22
CA ILE A 65 -12.87 -4.88 -10.76
C ILE A 65 -14.36 -4.87 -10.45
N THR A 66 -14.82 -5.82 -9.65
CA THR A 66 -16.20 -5.81 -9.13
C THR A 66 -16.21 -5.74 -7.62
N LEU A 67 -17.18 -5.01 -7.07
CA LEU A 67 -17.44 -4.96 -5.63
C LEU A 67 -18.94 -5.03 -5.37
N SER A 68 -19.37 -6.09 -4.69
CA SER A 68 -20.76 -6.31 -4.28
C SER A 68 -20.88 -6.08 -2.78
N ILE A 69 -21.69 -5.08 -2.42
CA ILE A 69 -21.93 -4.62 -1.06
C ILE A 69 -23.39 -4.94 -0.71
N PRO A 70 -23.65 -5.84 0.25
CA PRO A 70 -25.01 -6.18 0.63
C PRO A 70 -25.56 -5.12 1.61
N TRP A 71 -25.91 -3.91 1.12
CA TRP A 71 -26.40 -2.79 1.95
C TRP A 71 -27.51 -3.21 2.93
N THR A 72 -28.44 -4.03 2.48
CA THR A 72 -29.58 -4.53 3.29
C THR A 72 -29.19 -5.54 4.37
N LYS A 73 -27.99 -6.15 4.26
CA LYS A 73 -27.49 -7.18 5.19
C LYS A 73 -26.04 -6.91 5.58
N LEU A 74 -25.59 -5.67 5.70
CA LEU A 74 -24.16 -5.37 5.96
C LEU A 74 -23.56 -6.07 7.19
N TYR A 75 -24.37 -6.33 8.22
CA TYR A 75 -23.92 -6.99 9.45
C TYR A 75 -23.71 -8.50 9.31
N SER A 76 -24.45 -9.16 8.42
CA SER A 76 -24.46 -10.62 8.26
C SER A 76 -24.03 -11.10 6.87
N GLY A 77 -24.14 -10.24 5.86
CA GLY A 77 -23.81 -10.47 4.46
C GLY A 77 -22.32 -10.27 4.17
N LYS A 78 -21.85 -10.97 3.15
CA LYS A 78 -20.45 -10.94 2.71
C LYS A 78 -20.26 -9.84 1.67
N VAL A 79 -19.27 -8.97 1.89
CA VAL A 79 -18.78 -8.08 0.84
C VAL A 79 -17.89 -8.90 -0.08
N ARG A 80 -18.16 -8.85 -1.39
CA ARG A 80 -17.41 -9.61 -2.39
C ARG A 80 -16.69 -8.65 -3.31
N ALA A 81 -15.37 -8.75 -3.37
CA ALA A 81 -14.55 -8.06 -4.34
C ALA A 81 -13.94 -9.07 -5.31
N SER A 82 -13.90 -8.74 -6.60
CA SER A 82 -13.11 -9.50 -7.56
C SER A 82 -12.27 -8.60 -8.45
N ILE A 83 -11.12 -9.12 -8.87
CA ILE A 83 -10.29 -8.55 -9.92
C ILE A 83 -10.13 -9.63 -10.98
N GLU A 84 -10.46 -9.33 -12.22
CA GLU A 84 -10.43 -10.26 -13.34
C GLU A 84 -9.52 -9.69 -14.44
N SER A 85 -8.70 -10.58 -15.00
CA SER A 85 -7.72 -10.25 -16.04
C SER A 85 -6.71 -9.20 -15.60
N LEU A 86 -5.95 -9.51 -14.53
CA LEU A 86 -4.83 -8.70 -14.08
C LEU A 86 -3.57 -9.16 -14.81
N HIS A 87 -3.17 -8.40 -15.82
CA HIS A 87 -1.97 -8.65 -16.61
C HIS A 87 -0.97 -7.54 -16.33
N LEU A 88 0.18 -7.90 -15.74
CA LEU A 88 1.20 -6.95 -15.32
C LEU A 88 2.57 -7.34 -15.89
N GLU A 89 3.19 -6.42 -16.60
CA GLU A 89 4.58 -6.48 -17.04
C GLU A 89 5.42 -5.51 -16.23
N VAL A 90 6.45 -6.04 -15.59
CA VAL A 90 7.34 -5.33 -14.68
C VAL A 90 8.75 -5.34 -15.27
N GLU A 91 9.44 -4.22 -15.13
CA GLU A 91 10.83 -4.09 -15.54
C GLU A 91 11.68 -3.45 -14.43
N SER A 92 13.00 -3.57 -14.53
CA SER A 92 13.90 -2.93 -13.57
C SER A 92 13.87 -1.42 -13.75
N LEU A 93 13.84 -0.67 -12.64
CA LEU A 93 14.04 0.77 -12.72
C LEU A 93 15.45 1.03 -13.26
N GLY A 94 15.58 1.95 -14.23
CA GLY A 94 16.86 2.24 -14.87
C GLY A 94 17.28 1.22 -15.95
N GLU A 95 16.41 0.31 -16.39
CA GLU A 95 16.71 -0.60 -17.52
C GLU A 95 17.06 0.14 -18.82
N ASN A 96 16.55 1.38 -18.99
CA ASN A 96 16.93 2.28 -20.07
C ASN A 96 17.95 3.37 -19.63
N SER A 97 18.68 3.15 -18.53
CA SER A 97 19.62 4.14 -17.92
C SER A 97 20.68 4.66 -18.90
N LYS A 98 20.99 3.95 -19.98
CA LYS A 98 21.87 4.48 -21.06
C LYS A 98 21.26 5.64 -21.84
N ARG A 99 19.95 5.88 -21.72
CA ARG A 99 19.20 6.95 -22.42
C ARG A 99 18.76 8.09 -21.49
N ILE A 100 18.95 7.93 -20.19
CA ILE A 100 18.44 8.85 -19.15
C ILE A 100 19.64 9.33 -18.34
N SER A 101 19.71 10.61 -17.99
CA SER A 101 20.82 11.11 -17.18
C SER A 101 20.74 10.56 -15.75
N GLU A 102 21.87 10.50 -15.04
CA GLU A 102 21.91 10.10 -13.62
C GLU A 102 20.99 10.99 -12.76
N ALA A 103 20.91 12.28 -13.08
CA ALA A 103 20.04 13.23 -12.40
C ALA A 103 18.55 12.92 -12.59
N ASP A 104 18.14 12.54 -13.79
CA ASP A 104 16.75 12.18 -14.09
C ASP A 104 16.34 10.89 -13.37
N LEU A 105 17.24 9.90 -13.29
CA LEU A 105 17.00 8.66 -12.56
C LEU A 105 16.84 8.92 -11.05
N ILE A 106 17.71 9.76 -10.47
CA ILE A 106 17.60 10.19 -9.07
C ILE A 106 16.25 10.89 -8.82
N ASN A 107 15.82 11.75 -9.73
CA ASN A 107 14.53 12.43 -9.62
C ASN A 107 13.36 11.44 -9.69
N GLU A 108 13.37 10.50 -10.64
CA GLU A 108 12.34 9.44 -10.74
C GLU A 108 12.27 8.61 -9.45
N MET A 109 13.42 8.23 -8.89
CA MET A 109 13.48 7.49 -7.62
C MET A 109 12.89 8.30 -6.46
N ARG A 110 13.25 9.59 -6.33
CA ARG A 110 12.74 10.47 -5.27
C ARG A 110 11.25 10.73 -5.42
N GLU A 111 10.76 10.96 -6.63
CA GLU A 111 9.33 11.16 -6.91
C GLU A 111 8.52 9.92 -6.56
N ASN A 112 8.97 8.73 -7.00
CA ASN A 112 8.31 7.46 -6.68
C ASN A 112 8.27 7.23 -5.17
N LYS A 113 9.37 7.51 -4.46
CA LYS A 113 9.45 7.40 -3.01
C LYS A 113 8.52 8.41 -2.31
N GLN A 114 8.47 9.64 -2.79
CA GLN A 114 7.59 10.68 -2.26
C GLN A 114 6.11 10.29 -2.40
N LYS A 115 5.71 9.82 -3.58
CA LYS A 115 4.36 9.28 -3.81
C LYS A 115 4.04 8.11 -2.86
N ALA A 116 4.98 7.19 -2.69
CA ALA A 116 4.82 6.06 -1.76
C ALA A 116 4.65 6.53 -0.30
N ILE A 117 5.39 7.55 0.13
CA ILE A 117 5.27 8.15 1.46
C ILE A 117 3.88 8.79 1.63
N GLU A 118 3.43 9.60 0.67
CA GLU A 118 2.16 10.31 0.73
C GLU A 118 0.97 9.36 0.78
N VAL A 119 0.92 8.39 -0.13
CA VAL A 119 -0.15 7.38 -0.17
C VAL A 119 -0.21 6.62 1.15
N ARG A 120 0.95 6.21 1.68
CA ARG A 120 1.01 5.47 2.93
C ARG A 120 0.67 6.32 4.14
N MET A 121 0.98 7.60 4.11
CA MET A 121 0.60 8.55 5.15
C MET A 121 -0.91 8.74 5.18
N ASN A 122 -1.56 8.90 4.02
CA ASN A 122 -3.02 8.99 3.91
C ASN A 122 -3.68 7.70 4.43
N GLN A 123 -3.17 6.52 4.03
CA GLN A 123 -3.66 5.24 4.55
C GLN A 123 -3.49 5.09 6.07
N LEU A 124 -2.43 5.66 6.67
CA LEU A 124 -2.21 5.64 8.12
C LEU A 124 -3.17 6.56 8.87
N GLN A 125 -3.53 7.70 8.29
CA GLN A 125 -4.47 8.64 8.87
C GLN A 125 -5.79 7.94 9.18
N ASP A 126 -6.37 7.27 8.20
CA ASP A 126 -7.65 6.58 8.35
C ASP A 126 -7.57 5.42 9.35
N LEU A 127 -6.46 4.66 9.34
CA LEU A 127 -6.27 3.56 10.28
C LEU A 127 -6.22 4.05 11.73
N VAL A 128 -5.60 5.19 11.99
CA VAL A 128 -5.49 5.73 13.35
C VAL A 128 -6.76 6.48 13.78
N GLU A 129 -7.39 7.24 12.88
CA GLU A 129 -8.73 7.80 13.11
C GLU A 129 -9.71 6.67 13.44
N SER A 130 -9.67 5.55 12.71
CA SER A 130 -10.48 4.37 13.01
C SER A 130 -10.18 3.71 14.36
N ARG A 131 -8.98 3.89 14.92
CA ARG A 131 -8.58 3.29 16.20
C ARG A 131 -8.95 4.15 17.40
N ARG A 132 -8.79 5.48 17.29
CA ARG A 132 -9.16 6.45 18.35
C ARG A 132 -10.65 6.46 18.61
N GLU A 133 -11.45 6.41 17.56
CA GLU A 133 -12.92 6.36 17.66
C GLU A 133 -13.45 5.06 18.29
N GLY A 134 -12.63 4.00 18.37
CA GLY A 134 -12.97 2.77 19.08
C GLY A 134 -12.59 2.74 20.57
N GLU A 135 -11.75 3.69 21.02
CA GLU A 135 -11.35 3.85 22.41
C GLU A 135 -12.22 4.90 23.13
N ASP A 136 -12.67 5.95 22.42
CA ASP A 136 -13.56 6.99 22.95
C ASP A 136 -15.00 6.51 23.26
N ASP A 137 -15.39 5.33 22.74
CA ASP A 137 -16.68 4.66 23.02
C ASP A 137 -16.79 4.12 24.47
N LYS A 138 -15.74 4.30 25.30
CA LYS A 138 -15.75 3.99 26.74
C LYS A 138 -15.86 5.21 27.64
N SER A 139 -15.92 6.42 27.08
CA SER A 139 -15.97 7.66 27.85
C SER A 139 -17.04 8.60 27.29
N GLU A 140 -18.30 8.25 27.52
CA GLU A 140 -19.39 9.22 27.47
C GLU A 140 -19.34 10.11 28.71
N ALA A 141 -18.71 11.27 28.59
CA ALA A 141 -19.13 12.47 29.32
C ALA A 141 -18.61 13.74 28.64
N GLN A 142 -19.57 14.51 28.11
CA GLN A 142 -19.53 15.93 27.76
C GLN A 142 -18.97 16.34 26.38
N GLY A 143 -19.85 16.97 25.60
CA GLY A 143 -19.49 17.98 24.62
C GLY A 143 -19.79 17.60 23.17
N LYS A 144 -20.93 18.10 22.66
CA LYS A 144 -21.31 18.07 21.23
C LYS A 144 -20.16 18.58 20.34
N LYS A 145 -19.52 17.67 19.60
CA LYS A 145 -18.98 17.91 18.26
C LYS A 145 -19.55 16.83 17.34
N GLU A 146 -19.90 17.25 16.13
CA GLU A 146 -20.65 16.50 15.13
C GLU A 146 -20.06 15.11 14.90
N LYS A 147 -20.91 14.07 14.97
CA LYS A 147 -20.51 12.65 15.01
C LYS A 147 -20.13 12.11 13.61
N PRO A 148 -18.90 11.61 13.38
CA PRO A 148 -18.57 10.75 12.24
C PRO A 148 -18.61 9.24 12.58
N GLY A 149 -18.97 8.86 13.80
CA GLY A 149 -18.70 7.53 14.38
C GLY A 149 -19.48 6.30 13.87
N VAL A 150 -20.40 6.43 12.90
CA VAL A 150 -21.17 5.28 12.37
C VAL A 150 -20.51 4.67 11.11
N GLY A 151 -19.79 5.49 10.33
CA GLY A 151 -19.14 5.05 9.09
C GLY A 151 -17.97 4.09 9.29
N MET A 152 -17.14 4.36 10.29
CA MET A 152 -15.85 3.70 10.42
C MET A 152 -15.96 2.28 11.01
N LYS A 153 -16.91 2.04 11.92
CA LYS A 153 -17.26 0.68 12.41
C LYS A 153 -17.73 -0.20 11.26
N LEU A 154 -18.49 0.37 10.32
CA LEU A 154 -18.97 -0.33 9.14
C LEU A 154 -17.83 -0.64 8.16
N VAL A 155 -16.93 0.30 7.89
CA VAL A 155 -15.73 0.06 7.07
C VAL A 155 -14.88 -1.07 7.65
N ARG A 156 -14.64 -1.08 8.96
CA ARG A 156 -13.93 -2.18 9.63
C ARG A 156 -14.67 -3.51 9.48
N LYS A 157 -15.99 -3.50 9.59
CA LYS A 157 -16.82 -4.70 9.38
C LYS A 157 -16.72 -5.20 7.94
N ILE A 158 -16.78 -4.30 6.96
CA ILE A 158 -16.58 -4.58 5.54
C ILE A 158 -15.22 -5.26 5.34
N ILE A 159 -14.13 -4.66 5.83
CA ILE A 159 -12.76 -5.23 5.73
C ILE A 159 -12.67 -6.60 6.43
N SER A 160 -13.30 -6.77 7.60
CA SER A 160 -13.26 -8.03 8.34
C SER A 160 -13.94 -9.17 7.57
N ASN A 161 -15.02 -8.88 6.84
CA ASN A 161 -15.86 -9.87 6.17
C ASN A 161 -15.74 -9.83 4.64
N ILE A 162 -14.76 -9.09 4.09
CA ILE A 162 -14.53 -9.04 2.66
C ILE A 162 -13.98 -10.39 2.17
N THR A 163 -14.52 -10.84 1.06
CA THR A 163 -14.00 -11.96 0.27
C THR A 163 -13.41 -11.38 -1.00
N ILE A 164 -12.16 -11.74 -1.30
CA ILE A 164 -11.43 -11.22 -2.47
C ILE A 164 -11.16 -12.39 -3.41
N VAL A 165 -11.46 -12.22 -4.70
CA VAL A 165 -11.17 -13.23 -5.72
C VAL A 165 -10.42 -12.58 -6.87
N LEU A 166 -9.18 -13.02 -7.09
CA LEU A 166 -8.43 -12.72 -8.30
C LEU A 166 -8.66 -13.84 -9.31
N LYS A 167 -8.90 -13.49 -10.57
CA LYS A 167 -9.02 -14.43 -11.68
C LYS A 167 -8.16 -13.99 -12.84
N ASP A 168 -7.58 -14.94 -13.56
CA ASP A 168 -6.79 -14.68 -14.76
C ASP A 168 -5.66 -13.68 -14.47
N VAL A 169 -4.72 -14.10 -13.62
CA VAL A 169 -3.59 -13.27 -13.22
C VAL A 169 -2.33 -13.73 -13.94
N HIS A 170 -1.70 -12.79 -14.65
CA HIS A 170 -0.43 -12.99 -15.32
C HIS A 170 0.52 -11.87 -14.89
N LEU A 171 1.60 -12.24 -14.21
CA LEU A 171 2.65 -11.31 -13.80
C LEU A 171 3.93 -11.70 -14.53
N SER A 172 4.50 -10.75 -15.25
CA SER A 172 5.69 -10.95 -16.06
C SER A 172 6.77 -9.98 -15.64
N PHE A 173 7.99 -10.46 -15.49
CA PHE A 173 9.17 -9.66 -15.27
C PHE A 173 10.09 -9.75 -16.48
N PHE A 174 10.49 -8.60 -16.99
CA PHE A 174 11.40 -8.46 -18.11
C PHE A 174 12.64 -7.68 -17.70
N ASN A 175 13.78 -8.14 -18.19
CA ASN A 175 15.03 -7.38 -18.20
C ASN A 175 15.75 -7.63 -19.53
N GLY A 176 15.54 -6.72 -20.48
CA GLY A 176 16.08 -6.72 -21.83
C GLY A 176 17.59 -6.56 -21.89
N GLU A 177 18.19 -5.76 -21.00
CA GLU A 177 19.66 -5.63 -20.93
C GLU A 177 20.33 -6.96 -20.61
N ARG A 178 19.70 -7.74 -19.74
CA ARG A 178 20.23 -9.01 -19.23
C ARG A 178 19.63 -10.24 -19.91
N GLY A 179 18.69 -10.04 -20.84
CA GLY A 179 18.00 -11.11 -21.57
C GLY A 179 17.27 -12.08 -20.64
N LEU A 180 16.61 -11.56 -19.61
CA LEU A 180 15.80 -12.34 -18.66
C LEU A 180 14.32 -12.02 -18.86
N ALA A 181 13.53 -13.06 -19.07
CA ALA A 181 12.07 -12.98 -19.05
C ALA A 181 11.55 -14.15 -18.20
N CYS A 182 10.79 -13.83 -17.16
CA CYS A 182 10.09 -14.82 -16.35
C CYS A 182 8.70 -14.32 -16.01
N GLY A 183 7.80 -15.25 -15.74
CA GLY A 183 6.44 -14.90 -15.37
C GLY A 183 5.87 -15.91 -14.39
N MET A 184 4.85 -15.47 -13.67
CA MET A 184 3.97 -16.35 -12.92
C MET A 184 2.54 -16.11 -13.38
N GLU A 185 1.78 -17.19 -13.43
CA GLU A 185 0.39 -17.14 -13.80
C GLU A 185 -0.44 -18.06 -12.90
N PHE A 186 -1.65 -17.64 -12.61
CA PHE A 186 -2.61 -18.46 -11.91
C PHE A 186 -4.04 -18.11 -12.34
N PRO A 187 -4.88 -19.11 -12.66
CA PRO A 187 -6.28 -18.90 -13.03
C PRO A 187 -7.11 -18.26 -11.92
N LYS A 188 -6.82 -18.60 -10.65
CA LYS A 188 -7.64 -18.15 -9.53
C LYS A 188 -6.88 -18.11 -8.20
N LEU A 189 -7.03 -17.00 -7.49
CA LEU A 189 -6.69 -16.87 -6.07
C LEU A 189 -7.92 -16.34 -5.33
N ALA A 190 -8.43 -17.10 -4.37
CA ALA A 190 -9.54 -16.68 -3.52
C ALA A 190 -9.06 -16.49 -2.08
N VAL A 191 -9.41 -15.36 -1.47
CA VAL A 191 -9.20 -15.06 -0.05
C VAL A 191 -10.57 -14.99 0.61
N LEU A 192 -10.92 -16.05 1.32
CA LEU A 192 -12.23 -16.23 1.93
C LEU A 192 -12.19 -15.87 3.42
N SER A 193 -13.22 -15.18 3.89
CA SER A 193 -13.45 -15.00 5.34
C SER A 193 -14.13 -16.24 5.91
N THR A 194 -13.50 -16.90 6.89
CA THR A 194 -14.00 -18.14 7.50
C THR A 194 -14.23 -17.95 9.00
N ASP A 195 -14.65 -19.02 9.67
CA ASP A 195 -14.57 -19.15 11.13
C ASP A 195 -13.32 -19.97 11.52
N HIS A 196 -13.23 -20.36 12.79
CA HIS A 196 -12.17 -21.22 13.32
C HIS A 196 -12.10 -22.61 12.68
N THR A 197 -13.14 -23.04 11.95
CA THR A 197 -13.18 -24.33 11.24
C THR A 197 -12.57 -24.25 9.83
N PHE A 198 -12.28 -23.05 9.34
CA PHE A 198 -11.71 -22.80 8.00
C PHE A 198 -12.55 -23.34 6.84
N ARG A 199 -13.87 -23.49 7.03
CA ARG A 199 -14.77 -23.93 5.96
C ARG A 199 -15.17 -22.74 5.06
N PRO A 200 -15.14 -22.90 3.73
CA PRO A 200 -15.76 -21.95 2.81
C PRO A 200 -17.24 -21.78 3.16
N ARG A 201 -17.71 -20.54 3.27
CA ARG A 201 -19.10 -20.24 3.61
C ARG A 201 -19.97 -20.21 2.36
N ASP A 202 -21.15 -20.81 2.41
CA ASP A 202 -22.14 -20.68 1.33
C ASP A 202 -22.91 -19.35 1.46
N ASP A 203 -23.49 -18.86 0.36
CA ASP A 203 -24.24 -17.59 0.35
C ASP A 203 -25.52 -17.63 1.20
N LYS A 204 -25.96 -18.82 1.62
CA LYS A 204 -27.16 -19.05 2.42
C LYS A 204 -26.90 -19.09 3.93
N ASP A 205 -25.63 -19.17 4.36
CA ASP A 205 -25.30 -19.24 5.77
C ASP A 205 -25.54 -17.89 6.46
N SER A 206 -26.47 -17.85 7.41
CA SER A 206 -26.74 -16.70 8.26
C SER A 206 -25.66 -16.53 9.34
N SER A 207 -25.02 -15.36 9.33
CA SER A 207 -24.12 -14.78 10.35
C SER A 207 -23.17 -15.75 11.08
N VAL A 208 -21.89 -15.62 10.79
CA VAL A 208 -20.84 -16.18 11.64
C VAL A 208 -20.74 -15.38 12.94
N ASP A 209 -20.86 -16.09 14.05
CA ASP A 209 -20.28 -15.69 15.32
C ASP A 209 -18.77 -15.59 15.10
N LEU A 210 -18.24 -14.37 15.00
CA LEU A 210 -16.86 -14.07 14.59
C LEU A 210 -15.79 -14.56 15.60
N GLY A 211 -16.16 -15.47 16.51
CA GLY A 211 -15.44 -15.71 17.74
C GLY A 211 -15.42 -14.44 18.59
N PRO A 212 -14.61 -14.40 19.66
CA PRO A 212 -14.42 -13.18 20.43
C PRO A 212 -14.04 -12.02 19.49
N GLU A 213 -14.59 -10.81 19.73
CA GLU A 213 -14.67 -9.62 18.84
C GLU A 213 -13.38 -9.16 18.11
N LYS A 214 -12.25 -9.85 18.26
CA LYS A 214 -10.94 -9.53 17.68
C LYS A 214 -10.29 -10.67 16.89
N SER A 215 -10.90 -11.85 16.80
CA SER A 215 -10.31 -12.98 16.07
C SER A 215 -10.62 -12.90 14.57
N MET A 216 -9.66 -13.27 13.74
CA MET A 216 -9.79 -13.28 12.28
C MET A 216 -9.30 -14.63 11.73
N TYR A 217 -10.13 -15.27 10.93
CA TYR A 217 -9.79 -16.48 10.21
C TYR A 217 -9.98 -16.25 8.71
N LYS A 218 -8.92 -16.53 7.93
CA LYS A 218 -8.94 -16.42 6.46
C LYS A 218 -8.46 -17.72 5.85
N LEU A 219 -9.13 -18.16 4.80
CA LEU A 219 -8.69 -19.26 3.95
C LEU A 219 -8.30 -18.69 2.59
N LEU A 220 -7.03 -18.81 2.23
CA LEU A 220 -6.57 -18.52 0.88
C LEU A 220 -6.54 -19.82 0.08
N GLN A 221 -7.03 -19.77 -1.15
CA GLN A 221 -7.03 -20.89 -2.09
C GLN A 221 -6.43 -20.42 -3.41
N LEU A 222 -5.25 -20.92 -3.73
CA LEU A 222 -4.53 -20.67 -4.96
C LEU A 222 -4.67 -21.89 -5.87
N GLN A 223 -5.09 -21.67 -7.10
CA GLN A 223 -5.24 -22.72 -8.09
C GLN A 223 -4.17 -22.59 -9.17
N GLN A 224 -3.49 -23.69 -9.45
CA GLN A 224 -2.66 -23.86 -10.65
C GLN A 224 -1.64 -22.72 -10.85
N LEU A 225 -0.91 -22.35 -9.79
CA LEU A 225 0.20 -21.40 -9.86
C LEU A 225 1.34 -22.02 -10.67
N GLY A 226 1.54 -21.52 -11.88
CA GLY A 226 2.68 -21.84 -12.72
C GLY A 226 3.73 -20.75 -12.68
N ILE A 227 5.01 -21.14 -12.75
CA ILE A 227 6.12 -20.21 -12.97
C ILE A 227 6.81 -20.60 -14.26
N ARG A 228 6.95 -19.63 -15.15
CA ARG A 228 7.56 -19.81 -16.47
C ARG A 228 8.82 -18.96 -16.57
N MET A 229 9.82 -19.48 -17.26
CA MET A 229 11.04 -18.75 -17.54
C MET A 229 11.53 -19.05 -18.95
N SER A 230 11.88 -18.00 -19.67
CA SER A 230 12.45 -18.15 -21.00
C SER A 230 13.89 -18.65 -20.94
N PRO A 231 14.41 -19.25 -22.02
CA PRO A 231 15.82 -19.62 -22.12
C PRO A 231 16.74 -18.42 -21.87
N ALA A 232 17.92 -18.68 -21.32
CA ALA A 232 18.88 -17.61 -21.02
C ALA A 232 19.20 -16.76 -22.25
N GLY A 233 19.09 -15.43 -22.13
CA GLY A 233 19.37 -14.47 -23.20
C GLY A 233 18.14 -14.06 -24.04
N THR A 234 16.96 -14.60 -23.78
CA THR A 234 15.72 -14.24 -24.48
C THR A 234 14.96 -13.11 -23.78
N ARG A 235 14.20 -12.32 -24.55
CA ARG A 235 13.52 -11.10 -24.07
C ARG A 235 11.98 -11.20 -24.11
N ILE A 236 11.45 -12.36 -24.47
CA ILE A 236 10.01 -12.61 -24.67
C ILE A 236 9.60 -13.88 -23.93
N LEU A 237 8.34 -13.94 -23.49
CA LEU A 237 7.77 -15.09 -22.78
C LEU A 237 7.19 -16.18 -23.70
N ASP A 238 7.11 -15.94 -25.01
CA ASP A 238 6.53 -16.90 -25.97
C ASP A 238 7.24 -18.27 -25.96
N GLN A 239 8.54 -18.28 -25.64
CA GLN A 239 9.35 -19.49 -25.54
C GLN A 239 9.57 -19.94 -24.08
N ALA A 240 8.84 -19.37 -23.12
CA ALA A 240 8.99 -19.69 -21.70
C ALA A 240 8.43 -21.07 -21.37
N GLU A 241 9.29 -21.93 -20.82
CA GLU A 241 8.92 -23.24 -20.30
C GLU A 241 8.53 -23.12 -18.82
N TYR A 242 7.68 -24.03 -18.34
CA TYR A 242 7.39 -24.12 -16.90
C TYR A 242 8.66 -24.54 -16.15
N VAL A 243 9.10 -23.65 -15.27
CA VAL A 243 10.12 -23.94 -14.28
C VAL A 243 9.50 -24.65 -13.08
N LEU A 244 8.32 -24.20 -12.67
CA LEU A 244 7.47 -24.86 -11.70
C LEU A 244 6.19 -25.25 -12.43
N SER A 245 5.91 -26.55 -12.50
CA SER A 245 4.64 -27.04 -12.97
C SER A 245 3.51 -26.45 -12.12
N PRO A 246 2.33 -26.13 -12.69
CA PRO A 246 1.22 -25.56 -11.95
C PRO A 246 0.91 -26.28 -10.63
N ILE A 247 0.98 -25.56 -9.51
CA ILE A 247 0.66 -26.09 -8.18
C ILE A 247 -0.58 -25.44 -7.61
N SER A 248 -1.39 -26.21 -6.90
CA SER A 248 -2.48 -25.67 -6.09
C SER A 248 -2.09 -25.68 -4.63
N ALA A 249 -2.52 -24.66 -3.90
CA ALA A 249 -2.21 -24.52 -2.48
C ALA A 249 -3.37 -23.88 -1.75
N SER A 250 -3.54 -24.26 -0.49
CA SER A 250 -4.44 -23.59 0.43
C SER A 250 -3.69 -23.15 1.67
N LEU A 251 -3.97 -21.94 2.13
CA LEU A 251 -3.36 -21.35 3.32
C LEU A 251 -4.46 -20.99 4.31
N GLN A 252 -4.40 -21.57 5.49
CA GLN A 252 -5.26 -21.22 6.61
C GLN A 252 -4.52 -20.23 7.50
N LEU A 253 -5.07 -19.02 7.64
CA LEU A 253 -4.55 -17.95 8.50
C LEU A 253 -5.50 -17.75 9.68
N ALA A 254 -5.00 -17.96 10.90
CA ALA A 254 -5.68 -17.61 12.15
C ALA A 254 -4.93 -16.46 12.84
N HIS A 255 -5.62 -15.40 13.18
CA HIS A 255 -5.13 -14.36 14.07
C HIS A 255 -6.08 -14.28 15.27
N VAL A 256 -5.60 -14.68 16.45
CA VAL A 256 -6.37 -14.76 17.70
C VAL A 256 -5.63 -13.93 18.76
N PRO A 257 -5.91 -12.62 18.86
CA PRO A 257 -5.18 -11.71 19.74
C PRO A 257 -5.34 -12.02 21.24
N SER A 258 -6.48 -12.58 21.66
CA SER A 258 -6.71 -12.96 23.06
C SER A 258 -5.66 -13.94 23.57
N ASP A 259 -5.20 -14.82 22.67
CA ASP A 259 -4.33 -15.94 22.98
C ASP A 259 -2.89 -15.68 22.48
N ASN A 260 -2.63 -14.49 21.91
CA ASN A 260 -1.38 -14.14 21.22
C ASN A 260 -0.99 -15.12 20.11
N ILE A 261 -1.97 -15.67 19.39
CA ILE A 261 -1.74 -16.66 18.33
C ILE A 261 -1.81 -15.98 16.95
N LEU A 262 -0.75 -16.15 16.17
CA LEU A 262 -0.75 -16.01 14.73
C LEU A 262 -0.41 -17.38 14.12
N GLY A 263 -1.45 -18.11 13.71
CA GLY A 263 -1.35 -19.45 13.16
C GLY A 263 -1.40 -19.43 11.63
N VAL A 264 -0.49 -20.17 11.00
CA VAL A 264 -0.46 -20.35 9.55
C VAL A 264 -0.35 -21.85 9.26
N LYS A 265 -1.29 -22.42 8.51
CA LYS A 265 -1.18 -23.78 7.98
C LYS A 265 -1.21 -23.75 6.48
N LEU A 266 -0.13 -24.20 5.86
CA LEU A 266 -0.01 -24.33 4.41
C LEU A 266 -0.25 -25.78 4.03
N LEU A 267 -1.25 -25.99 3.17
CA LEU A 267 -1.57 -27.26 2.55
C LEU A 267 -1.29 -27.11 1.06
N VAL A 268 -0.14 -27.61 0.62
CA VAL A 268 0.16 -27.70 -0.81
C VAL A 268 -0.53 -28.97 -1.30
N ALA A 269 -1.61 -28.80 -2.07
CA ALA A 269 -2.37 -29.89 -2.63
C ALA A 269 -2.09 -29.90 -4.13
N THR A 270 -1.24 -30.82 -4.56
CA THR A 270 -0.99 -31.06 -5.96
C THR A 270 -1.71 -32.37 -6.30
N GLU A 271 -2.71 -32.33 -7.17
CA GLU A 271 -3.38 -33.55 -7.67
C GLU A 271 -2.37 -34.44 -8.42
N GLU A 272 -1.32 -33.81 -8.96
CA GLU A 272 -0.20 -34.43 -9.67
C GLU A 272 1.13 -34.14 -8.94
N VAL A 273 2.23 -34.76 -9.37
CA VAL A 273 3.56 -34.44 -8.84
C VAL A 273 3.95 -33.03 -9.30
N ALA A 274 4.20 -32.13 -8.35
CA ALA A 274 4.79 -30.84 -8.67
C ALA A 274 6.26 -31.02 -9.07
N GLU A 275 6.58 -30.72 -10.32
CA GLU A 275 7.92 -30.76 -10.86
C GLU A 275 8.55 -29.36 -10.88
N LEU A 276 9.76 -29.26 -10.36
CA LEU A 276 10.61 -28.09 -10.49
C LEU A 276 11.77 -28.42 -11.43
N THR A 277 11.72 -27.90 -12.64
CA THR A 277 12.70 -28.19 -13.68
C THR A 277 13.40 -26.91 -14.12
N LEU A 278 14.71 -26.82 -13.84
CA LEU A 278 15.57 -25.72 -14.26
C LEU A 278 16.78 -26.26 -15.02
N ARG A 279 17.06 -25.69 -16.19
CA ARG A 279 18.30 -25.97 -16.91
C ARG A 279 19.48 -25.36 -16.16
N ARG A 280 20.64 -26.03 -16.19
CA ARG A 280 21.89 -25.49 -15.58
C ARG A 280 22.26 -24.11 -16.14
N SER A 281 21.96 -23.85 -17.41
CA SER A 281 22.14 -22.53 -18.04
C SER A 281 21.24 -21.46 -17.42
N GLN A 282 19.96 -21.77 -17.18
CA GLN A 282 19.02 -20.87 -16.50
C GLN A 282 19.46 -20.57 -15.07
N VAL A 283 19.92 -21.56 -14.31
CA VAL A 283 20.44 -21.35 -12.94
C VAL A 283 21.66 -20.43 -12.94
N LYS A 284 22.62 -20.67 -13.84
CA LYS A 284 23.80 -19.80 -13.98
C LYS A 284 23.41 -18.37 -14.37
N HIS A 285 22.47 -18.24 -15.30
CA HIS A 285 21.97 -16.94 -15.76
C HIS A 285 21.24 -16.19 -14.66
N LEU A 286 20.30 -16.82 -13.95
CA LEU A 286 19.65 -16.23 -12.77
C LEU A 286 20.65 -15.76 -11.71
N ARG A 287 21.70 -16.55 -11.45
CA ARG A 287 22.75 -16.15 -10.50
C ARG A 287 23.52 -14.92 -10.98
N SER A 288 23.83 -14.84 -12.27
CA SER A 288 24.48 -13.67 -12.88
C SER A 288 23.57 -12.44 -12.77
N VAL A 289 22.33 -12.57 -13.23
CA VAL A 289 21.35 -11.47 -13.22
C VAL A 289 21.10 -10.97 -11.80
N LYS A 290 20.95 -11.87 -10.82
CA LYS A 290 20.85 -11.48 -9.41
C LYS A 290 22.06 -10.69 -8.93
N GLY A 291 23.27 -11.15 -9.25
CA GLY A 291 24.51 -10.45 -8.88
C GLY A 291 24.55 -9.04 -9.45
N ASP A 292 24.17 -8.91 -10.71
CA ASP A 292 24.19 -7.61 -11.38
C ASP A 292 23.06 -6.68 -10.91
N LEU A 293 21.83 -7.18 -10.72
CA LEU A 293 20.71 -6.40 -10.17
C LEU A 293 21.03 -5.91 -8.76
N ASN A 294 21.70 -6.73 -7.94
CA ASN A 294 22.16 -6.29 -6.63
C ASN A 294 23.23 -5.19 -6.74
N ALA A 295 24.14 -5.28 -7.70
CA ALA A 295 25.16 -4.25 -7.93
C ALA A 295 24.53 -2.95 -8.45
N GLU A 296 23.53 -3.04 -9.32
CA GLU A 296 22.77 -1.92 -9.86
C GLU A 296 21.93 -1.24 -8.77
N ALA A 297 21.17 -2.00 -7.99
CA ALA A 297 20.43 -1.49 -6.83
C ALA A 297 21.36 -0.78 -5.84
N ARG A 298 22.56 -1.34 -5.59
CA ARG A 298 23.57 -0.70 -4.74
C ARG A 298 24.08 0.61 -5.36
N ARG A 299 24.35 0.66 -6.66
CA ARG A 299 24.75 1.91 -7.34
C ARG A 299 23.67 2.97 -7.22
N HIS A 300 22.41 2.62 -7.49
CA HIS A 300 21.28 3.54 -7.35
C HIS A 300 21.13 4.02 -5.90
N GLN A 301 21.37 3.16 -4.92
CA GLN A 301 21.38 3.55 -3.52
C GLN A 301 22.55 4.49 -3.19
N GLU A 302 23.75 4.22 -3.69
CA GLU A 302 24.94 5.05 -3.50
C GLU A 302 24.80 6.44 -4.15
N MET A 303 24.03 6.56 -5.25
CA MET A 303 23.67 7.83 -5.88
C MET A 303 22.77 8.69 -4.98
N LEU A 304 21.90 8.06 -4.19
CA LEU A 304 20.98 8.74 -3.28
C LEU A 304 21.62 9.04 -1.92
N VAL A 305 22.40 8.10 -1.40
CA VAL A 305 22.98 8.16 -0.06
C VAL A 305 24.45 7.75 -0.15
N PRO A 306 25.40 8.67 0.09
CA PRO A 306 26.81 8.34 0.14
C PRO A 306 27.10 7.25 1.19
N PRO A 307 28.03 6.31 0.93
CA PRO A 307 28.31 5.19 1.84
C PRO A 307 28.72 5.60 3.27
N GLU A 308 29.34 6.78 3.42
CA GLU A 308 29.75 7.31 4.73
C GLU A 308 28.54 7.75 5.57
N ASP A 309 27.59 8.42 4.93
CA ASP A 309 26.32 8.83 5.53
C ASP A 309 25.45 7.61 5.83
N GLU A 310 25.40 6.65 4.91
CA GLU A 310 24.63 5.41 5.05
C GLU A 310 24.99 4.66 6.34
N ARG A 311 26.29 4.47 6.58
CA ARG A 311 26.79 3.81 7.81
C ARG A 311 26.38 4.55 9.07
N THR A 312 26.38 5.87 9.02
CA THR A 312 26.03 6.72 10.16
C THR A 312 24.53 6.64 10.45
N ILE A 313 23.69 6.70 9.40
CA ILE A 313 22.23 6.68 9.49
C ILE A 313 21.73 5.31 9.98
N TYR A 314 22.26 4.21 9.45
CA TYR A 314 21.79 2.87 9.84
C TYR A 314 22.37 2.36 11.15
N LYS A 315 23.40 3.00 11.70
CA LYS A 315 23.93 2.66 13.04
C LYS A 315 22.86 2.82 14.12
N ASP A 316 22.01 3.84 14.01
CA ASP A 316 20.85 4.05 14.88
C ASP A 316 19.67 4.61 14.08
N ALA A 317 18.92 3.72 13.45
CA ALA A 317 17.76 4.08 12.66
C ALA A 317 16.67 4.80 13.48
N ALA A 318 16.61 4.59 14.80
CA ALA A 318 15.64 5.28 15.65
C ALA A 318 16.05 6.73 15.89
N ALA A 319 17.33 6.99 16.16
CA ALA A 319 17.87 8.33 16.25
C ALA A 319 17.75 9.09 14.93
N SER A 320 18.09 8.46 13.79
CA SER A 320 17.94 9.10 12.48
C SER A 320 16.48 9.40 12.12
N LEU A 321 15.54 8.55 12.52
CA LEU A 321 14.12 8.84 12.35
C LEU A 321 13.65 10.00 13.25
N ALA A 322 14.20 10.13 14.45
CA ALA A 322 13.91 11.24 15.35
C ALA A 322 14.50 12.56 14.80
N GLU A 323 15.75 12.53 14.34
CA GLU A 323 16.41 13.65 13.64
C GLU A 323 15.58 14.11 12.44
N TYR A 324 15.16 13.17 11.59
CA TYR A 324 14.28 13.44 10.46
C TYR A 324 12.97 14.11 10.90
N SER A 325 12.35 13.60 11.97
CA SER A 325 11.07 14.12 12.47
C SER A 325 11.20 15.58 12.93
N ASP A 326 12.30 15.94 13.60
CA ASP A 326 12.58 17.32 14.04
C ASP A 326 12.81 18.26 12.85
N LEU A 327 13.65 17.86 11.90
CA LEU A 327 13.90 18.63 10.68
C LEU A 327 12.63 18.83 9.86
N TYR A 328 11.81 17.79 9.73
CA TYR A 328 10.54 17.86 9.02
C TYR A 328 9.51 18.74 9.74
N GLU A 329 9.48 18.72 11.08
CA GLU A 329 8.62 19.62 11.87
C GLU A 329 8.97 21.08 11.63
N ARG A 330 10.26 21.41 11.71
CA ARG A 330 10.73 22.79 11.46
C ARG A 330 10.44 23.25 10.04
N PHE A 331 10.69 22.38 9.06
CA PHE A 331 10.34 22.64 7.66
C PHE A 331 8.84 22.94 7.50
N LEU A 332 7.97 22.11 8.08
CA LEU A 332 6.52 22.31 8.00
C LEU A 332 6.05 23.59 8.69
N LEU A 333 6.53 23.87 9.91
CA LEU A 333 6.14 25.05 10.67
C LEU A 333 6.52 26.35 9.94
N GLN A 334 7.68 26.36 9.28
CA GLN A 334 8.08 27.50 8.45
C GLN A 334 7.23 27.58 7.18
N ALA A 335 7.00 26.47 6.49
CA ALA A 335 6.19 26.44 5.27
C ALA A 335 4.74 26.89 5.52
N TRP A 336 4.21 26.63 6.72
CA TRP A 336 2.85 27.03 7.12
C TRP A 336 2.82 28.38 7.84
N THR A 337 3.95 29.09 7.97
CA THR A 337 4.05 30.38 8.68
C THR A 337 3.54 30.33 10.13
N ILE A 338 3.68 29.18 10.79
CA ILE A 338 3.32 28.96 12.22
C ILE A 338 4.54 29.11 13.14
N ALA A 339 5.75 29.07 12.56
CA ALA A 339 6.97 29.18 13.33
C ALA A 339 7.00 30.47 14.15
N ALA A 340 7.53 30.41 15.38
CA ALA A 340 7.65 31.56 16.26
C ALA A 340 8.45 32.69 15.59
N GLU A 341 8.12 33.95 15.90
CA GLU A 341 8.77 35.13 15.30
C GLU A 341 10.31 35.12 15.47
N ASP A 342 10.81 34.51 16.56
CA ASP A 342 12.25 34.38 16.85
C ASP A 342 12.90 33.11 16.28
N SER A 343 12.17 32.30 15.50
CA SER A 343 12.70 31.05 14.97
C SER A 343 13.68 31.28 13.82
N LYS A 344 14.81 30.56 13.84
CA LYS A 344 15.80 30.62 12.76
C LYS A 344 15.20 30.05 11.47
N PRO A 345 15.42 30.70 10.32
CA PRO A 345 14.99 30.15 9.03
C PRO A 345 15.69 28.82 8.77
N PHE A 346 14.95 27.89 8.18
CA PHE A 346 15.41 26.58 7.76
C PHE A 346 16.53 26.75 6.73
N SER A 347 17.71 26.28 7.11
CA SER A 347 18.95 26.51 6.37
C SER A 347 19.12 25.50 5.23
N ALA A 348 19.94 25.86 4.24
CA ALA A 348 20.30 24.95 3.15
C ALA A 348 21.02 23.66 3.64
N GLN A 349 21.69 23.71 4.79
CA GLN A 349 22.31 22.52 5.41
C GLN A 349 21.25 21.59 5.99
N GLU A 350 20.23 22.13 6.65
CA GLU A 350 19.11 21.37 7.19
C GLU A 350 18.26 20.77 6.06
N GLU A 351 18.04 21.51 4.97
CA GLU A 351 17.38 21.00 3.76
C GLU A 351 18.11 19.79 3.18
N ARG A 352 19.43 19.89 3.02
CA ARG A 352 20.26 18.77 2.53
C ARG A 352 20.23 17.59 3.47
N ARG A 353 20.31 17.83 4.79
CA ARG A 353 20.27 16.76 5.80
C ARG A 353 18.91 16.06 5.83
N LYS A 354 17.81 16.82 5.74
CA LYS A 354 16.46 16.29 5.60
C LYS A 354 16.36 15.40 4.36
N GLN A 355 16.79 15.91 3.20
CA GLN A 355 16.75 15.16 1.94
C GLN A 355 17.55 13.87 2.03
N LEU A 356 18.74 13.89 2.62
CA LEU A 356 19.58 12.71 2.81
C LEU A 356 18.89 11.65 3.68
N LEU A 357 18.22 12.07 4.76
CA LEU A 357 17.43 11.17 5.61
C LEU A 357 16.19 10.63 4.88
N GLU A 358 15.57 11.43 4.01
CA GLU A 358 14.46 10.98 3.14
C GLU A 358 14.93 9.95 2.11
N ASP A 359 16.12 10.15 1.55
CA ASP A 359 16.74 9.25 0.60
C ASP A 359 17.16 7.92 1.28
N ALA A 360 17.61 7.96 2.53
CA ALA A 360 18.04 6.77 3.28
C ALA A 360 16.90 5.97 3.93
N LEU A 361 15.96 6.63 4.62
CA LEU A 361 14.95 5.92 5.41
C LEU A 361 13.85 5.33 4.53
N SER A 362 13.28 4.17 4.92
CA SER A 362 12.18 3.56 4.17
C SER A 362 10.92 4.44 4.13
N ALA A 363 10.17 4.41 3.03
CA ALA A 363 8.91 5.13 2.88
C ALA A 363 7.92 4.85 4.03
N ARG A 364 7.92 3.62 4.58
CA ARG A 364 7.09 3.25 5.73
C ARG A 364 7.41 4.03 7.01
N LEU A 365 8.69 4.20 7.32
CA LEU A 365 9.12 4.94 8.51
C LEU A 365 8.85 6.43 8.35
N LEU A 366 9.19 6.97 7.17
CA LEU A 366 8.97 8.36 6.81
C LEU A 366 7.48 8.73 6.86
N ALA A 367 6.59 7.92 6.26
CA ALA A 367 5.14 8.14 6.31
C ALA A 367 4.62 8.22 7.75
N ARG A 368 5.09 7.33 8.64
CA ARG A 368 4.71 7.35 10.06
C ARG A 368 5.23 8.59 10.79
N ALA A 369 6.46 9.01 10.51
CA ALA A 369 7.06 10.22 11.09
C ALA A 369 6.31 11.48 10.62
N ARG A 370 6.17 11.65 9.30
CA ARG A 370 5.45 12.78 8.69
C ARG A 370 4.02 12.88 9.21
N TRP A 371 3.31 11.77 9.32
CA TRP A 371 1.96 11.74 9.87
C TRP A 371 1.89 12.28 11.31
N LYS A 372 2.80 11.82 12.19
CA LYS A 372 2.84 12.30 13.58
C LYS A 372 3.14 13.79 13.67
N VAL A 373 4.13 14.26 12.89
CA VAL A 373 4.57 15.64 12.88
C VAL A 373 3.48 16.56 12.33
N ARG A 374 2.89 16.21 11.18
CA ARG A 374 1.82 17.01 10.56
C ARG A 374 0.65 17.19 11.51
N ARG A 375 0.21 16.12 12.20
CA ARG A 375 -0.87 16.21 13.19
C ARG A 375 -0.55 17.15 14.36
N LYS A 376 0.72 17.17 14.81
CA LYS A 376 1.19 18.11 15.84
C LYS A 376 1.16 19.55 15.31
N ALA A 377 1.62 19.77 14.08
CA ALA A 377 1.62 21.08 13.44
C ALA A 377 0.20 21.59 13.16
N GLU A 378 -0.73 20.73 12.74
CA GLU A 378 -2.15 21.07 12.53
C GLU A 378 -2.82 21.53 13.83
N ALA A 379 -2.60 20.82 14.93
CA ALA A 379 -3.12 21.21 16.24
C ALA A 379 -2.58 22.58 16.69
N LEU A 380 -1.28 22.85 16.44
CA LEU A 380 -0.68 24.14 16.74
C LEU A 380 -1.25 25.26 15.83
N ASN A 381 -1.46 24.97 14.55
CA ASN A 381 -2.06 25.90 13.60
C ASN A 381 -3.48 26.31 14.03
N GLU A 382 -4.30 25.34 14.41
CA GLU A 382 -5.65 25.61 14.94
C GLU A 382 -5.60 26.49 16.19
N GLU A 383 -4.63 26.27 17.09
CA GLU A 383 -4.47 27.09 18.29
C GLU A 383 -4.08 28.53 17.95
N VAL A 384 -3.12 28.72 17.02
CA VAL A 384 -2.72 30.04 16.55
C VAL A 384 -3.89 30.77 15.88
N ALA A 385 -4.64 30.08 15.02
CA ALA A 385 -5.82 30.64 14.36
C ALA A 385 -6.90 31.06 15.37
N ARG A 386 -7.16 30.25 16.41
CA ARG A 386 -8.10 30.61 17.49
C ARG A 386 -7.63 31.84 18.27
N ARG A 387 -6.33 31.95 18.57
CA ARG A 387 -5.77 33.12 19.26
C ARG A 387 -5.89 34.39 18.41
N GLN A 388 -5.61 34.29 17.11
CA GLN A 388 -5.75 35.42 16.17
C GLN A 388 -7.21 35.89 16.07
N SER A 389 -8.17 34.96 15.88
CA SER A 389 -9.60 35.29 15.85
C SER A 389 -10.05 35.98 17.15
N SER A 390 -9.64 35.46 18.32
CA SER A 390 -10.00 36.06 19.60
C SER A 390 -9.42 37.48 19.77
N MET A 391 -8.23 37.75 19.26
CA MET A 391 -7.64 39.10 19.31
C MET A 391 -8.32 40.06 18.33
N GLU A 392 -8.73 39.59 17.15
CA GLU A 392 -9.51 40.39 16.21
C GLU A 392 -10.89 40.75 16.76
N ASP A 393 -11.58 39.79 17.39
CA ASP A 393 -12.88 40.03 18.03
C ASP A 393 -12.76 41.02 19.19
N ALA A 394 -11.70 40.93 20.00
CA ALA A 394 -11.41 41.89 21.06
C ALA A 394 -11.15 43.31 20.50
N ARG A 395 -10.36 43.43 19.43
CA ARG A 395 -10.11 44.71 18.75
C ARG A 395 -11.38 45.32 18.16
N ARG A 396 -12.26 44.49 17.56
CA ARG A 396 -13.55 44.96 17.04
C ARG A 396 -14.48 45.45 18.15
N ALA A 397 -14.48 44.77 19.30
CA ALA A 397 -15.26 45.18 20.46
C ALA A 397 -14.75 46.48 21.09
N GLU A 398 -13.44 46.75 21.05
CA GLU A 398 -12.85 48.03 21.49
C GLU A 398 -13.14 49.18 20.51
N GLN A 399 -13.17 48.94 19.20
CA GLN A 399 -13.50 49.97 18.19
C GLN A 399 -14.98 50.34 18.13
N GLN A 400 -15.87 49.51 18.70
CA GLN A 400 -17.31 49.77 18.79
C GLN A 400 -17.72 50.49 20.09
N LYS A 401 -16.79 50.70 21.02
CA LYS A 401 -16.95 51.52 22.22
C LYS A 401 -16.35 52.91 21.99
#